data_AF-A0A954V9U8-F1
#
_entry.id   AF-A0A954V9U8-F1
#
_cell.length_a   1.000
_cell.length_b   1.000
_cell.length_c   1.000
_cell.angle_alpha   90.00
_cell.angle_beta   90.00
_cell.angle_gamma   90.00
#
_symmetry.space_group_name_H-M   'P 1'
#
loop_
_entity.id
_entity.type
_entity.pdbx_description
1 polymer ?
#
loop_
_entity_poly.entity_id
_entity_poly.type
_entity_poly.pdbx_seq_one_letter_code
_entity_poly.pdbx_strand_id
1 'polypeptide(L)'
;MRFEFRCPQGHLLLGESSHIGQPCQCPICGTSFMTPVPIATIESPPFVPPPPPSPLPTIADRPPAAAIGGANLAIEPLEPDPQSPFNPFAGVSGPRLLSILCPNGHPLETPEEMLNQEAICPHCGTQFLLREVDSLEYQRRQQERIEVDERRIGNFWLTWAAVALGLVVFGLGLLVLLSQ
;
A
#
# COMPACT_ATOMS: atom_id res chain seq x y z
N MET A 1 3.82 -39.84 -15.02
CA MET A 1 3.22 -39.91 -13.67
C MET A 1 2.10 -38.89 -13.61
N ARG A 2 0.93 -39.24 -13.07
CA ARG A 2 -0.19 -38.29 -12.93
C ARG A 2 0.02 -37.42 -11.69
N PHE A 3 -0.33 -36.14 -11.76
CA PHE A 3 -0.34 -35.23 -10.62
C PHE A 3 -1.66 -34.46 -10.59
N GLU A 4 -2.05 -34.04 -9.39
CA GLU A 4 -3.26 -33.26 -9.16
C GLU A 4 -2.89 -31.78 -9.08
N PHE A 5 -3.66 -30.93 -9.75
CA PHE A 5 -3.48 -29.48 -9.71
C PHE A 5 -4.83 -28.76 -9.76
N ARG A 6 -4.86 -27.50 -9.32
CA ARG A 6 -6.09 -26.71 -9.24
C ARG A 6 -6.12 -25.64 -10.32
N CYS A 7 -7.26 -25.53 -11.01
CA CYS A 7 -7.58 -24.38 -11.86
C CYS A 7 -7.66 -23.10 -11.00
N PRO A 8 -7.45 -21.89 -11.55
CA PRO A 8 -7.71 -20.62 -10.85
C PRO A 8 -9.12 -20.50 -10.25
N GLN A 9 -10.09 -21.26 -10.76
CA GLN A 9 -11.47 -21.33 -10.24
C GLN A 9 -11.65 -22.38 -9.13
N GLY A 10 -10.57 -23.03 -8.67
CA GLY A 10 -10.59 -23.99 -7.54
C GLY A 10 -10.88 -25.46 -7.90
N HIS A 11 -11.20 -25.77 -9.17
CA HIS A 11 -11.46 -27.14 -9.61
C HIS A 11 -10.20 -28.00 -9.62
N LEU A 12 -10.30 -29.23 -9.10
CA LEU A 12 -9.21 -30.21 -9.05
C LEU A 12 -9.14 -30.99 -10.36
N LEU A 13 -7.99 -30.95 -11.01
CA LEU A 13 -7.73 -31.56 -12.32
C LEU A 13 -6.58 -32.56 -12.21
N LEU A 14 -6.67 -33.62 -13.01
CA LEU A 14 -5.65 -34.65 -13.11
C LEU A 14 -4.80 -34.39 -14.36
N GLY A 15 -3.54 -34.02 -14.15
CA GLY A 15 -2.56 -33.77 -15.20
C GLY A 15 -1.56 -34.89 -15.29
N GLU A 16 -0.85 -34.95 -16.42
CA GLU A 16 0.30 -35.82 -16.60
C GLU A 16 1.55 -34.95 -16.55
N SER A 17 2.66 -35.47 -16.03
CA SER A 17 3.93 -34.73 -15.86
C SER A 17 4.43 -34.02 -17.13
N SER A 18 4.03 -34.47 -18.32
CA SER A 18 4.31 -33.84 -19.62
C SER A 18 3.54 -32.54 -19.87
N HIS A 19 2.44 -32.29 -19.15
CA HIS A 19 1.60 -31.09 -19.28
C HIS A 19 2.06 -29.93 -18.38
N ILE A 20 3.12 -30.13 -17.58
CA ILE A 20 3.71 -29.05 -16.76
C ILE A 20 4.22 -27.96 -17.70
N GLY A 21 3.79 -26.71 -17.45
CA GLY A 21 4.15 -25.56 -18.28
C GLY A 21 3.44 -25.48 -19.65
N GLN A 22 2.56 -26.43 -19.99
CA GLN A 22 1.69 -26.34 -21.16
C GLN A 22 0.37 -25.62 -20.81
N PRO A 23 -0.26 -24.91 -21.77
CA PRO A 23 -1.60 -24.37 -21.58
C PRO A 23 -2.61 -25.53 -21.53
N CYS A 24 -3.46 -25.54 -20.51
CA CYS A 24 -4.55 -26.49 -20.37
C CYS A 24 -5.87 -25.75 -20.19
N GLN A 25 -6.94 -26.31 -20.73
CA GLN A 25 -8.29 -25.77 -20.56
C GLN A 25 -9.05 -26.63 -19.56
N CYS A 26 -9.62 -25.99 -18.53
CA CYS A 26 -10.45 -26.70 -17.57
C CYS A 26 -11.76 -27.14 -18.24
N PRO A 27 -12.13 -28.45 -18.24
CA PRO A 27 -13.39 -28.91 -18.81
C PRO A 27 -14.62 -28.50 -17.99
N ILE A 28 -14.43 -28.03 -16.75
CA ILE A 28 -15.53 -27.65 -15.85
C ILE A 28 -15.92 -26.18 -16.05
N CYS A 29 -14.95 -25.27 -16.16
CA CYS A 29 -15.20 -23.83 -16.28
C CYS A 29 -14.73 -23.20 -17.60
N GLY A 30 -14.04 -23.93 -18.46
CA GLY A 30 -13.57 -23.46 -19.77
C GLY A 30 -12.37 -22.51 -19.72
N THR A 31 -11.84 -22.17 -18.54
CA THR A 31 -10.68 -21.28 -18.39
C THR A 31 -9.40 -21.94 -18.89
N SER A 32 -8.64 -21.25 -19.73
CA SER A 32 -7.29 -21.64 -20.14
C SER A 32 -6.26 -21.06 -19.18
N PHE A 33 -5.32 -21.89 -18.72
CA PHE A 33 -4.26 -21.48 -17.81
C PHE A 33 -3.03 -22.38 -17.98
N MET A 34 -1.87 -21.96 -17.47
CA MET A 34 -0.66 -22.77 -17.49
C MET A 34 -0.61 -23.69 -16.28
N THR A 35 -0.27 -24.96 -16.52
CA THR A 35 -0.18 -25.95 -15.45
C THR A 35 1.04 -25.67 -14.56
N PRO A 36 0.85 -25.38 -13.26
CA PRO A 36 1.95 -25.04 -12.35
C PRO A 36 2.85 -26.25 -12.11
N VAL A 37 4.15 -26.00 -11.93
CA VAL A 37 5.10 -27.04 -11.53
C VAL A 37 4.74 -27.49 -10.12
N PRO A 38 4.45 -28.78 -9.87
CA PRO A 38 4.30 -29.26 -8.51
C PRO A 38 5.63 -29.02 -7.80
N ILE A 39 5.61 -28.19 -6.75
CA ILE A 39 6.73 -28.04 -5.83
C ILE A 39 6.86 -29.40 -5.16
N ALA A 40 7.75 -30.24 -5.71
CA ALA A 40 8.12 -31.47 -5.04
C ALA A 40 8.62 -31.05 -3.66
N THR A 41 7.98 -31.58 -2.62
CA THR A 41 8.42 -31.42 -1.23
C THR A 41 9.93 -31.61 -1.20
N ILE A 42 10.67 -30.52 -1.07
CA ILE A 42 12.10 -30.58 -0.87
C ILE A 42 12.23 -31.19 0.51
N GLU A 43 12.55 -32.48 0.55
CA GLU A 43 13.08 -33.13 1.73
C GLU A 43 14.25 -32.24 2.19
N SER A 44 14.05 -31.59 3.33
CA SER A 44 15.00 -30.63 3.87
C SER A 44 16.38 -31.30 3.91
N PRO A 45 17.40 -30.78 3.21
CA PRO A 45 18.74 -31.31 3.35
C PRO A 45 19.15 -31.20 4.84
N PRO A 46 19.92 -32.18 5.37
CA PRO A 46 20.34 -32.16 6.76
C PRO A 46 21.04 -30.83 7.07
N PHE A 47 20.59 -30.17 8.14
CA PHE A 47 21.16 -28.92 8.63
C PHE A 47 22.65 -29.10 8.92
N VAL A 48 23.51 -28.62 8.01
CA VAL A 48 24.93 -28.47 8.28
C VAL A 48 25.09 -27.12 8.98
N PRO A 49 25.57 -27.07 10.24
CA PRO A 49 25.81 -25.80 10.90
C PRO A 49 26.81 -24.96 10.09
N PRO A 50 26.60 -23.64 9.96
CA PRO A 50 27.47 -22.79 9.16
C PRO A 50 28.90 -22.76 9.74
N PRO A 51 29.94 -22.83 8.90
CA PRO A 51 31.31 -22.60 9.34
C PRO A 51 31.49 -21.14 9.80
N PRO A 52 32.46 -20.87 10.71
CA PRO A 52 32.72 -19.52 11.22
C PRO A 52 33.03 -18.52 10.10
N PRO A 53 32.62 -17.24 10.25
CA PRO A 53 32.76 -16.24 9.21
C PRO A 53 34.24 -16.01 8.91
N SER A 54 34.62 -16.30 7.66
CA SER A 54 35.90 -15.88 7.10
C SER A 54 35.87 -14.36 6.88
N PRO A 55 36.99 -13.63 7.09
CA PRO A 55 37.04 -12.19 6.90
C PRO A 55 36.75 -11.82 5.43
N LEU A 56 35.84 -10.85 5.26
CA LEU A 56 35.42 -10.29 3.96
C LEU A 56 36.63 -9.75 3.18
N PRO A 57 36.75 -10.04 1.87
CA PRO A 57 37.62 -9.26 0.99
C PRO A 57 36.99 -7.88 0.71
N THR A 58 37.81 -6.84 0.91
CA THR A 58 37.56 -5.46 0.48
C THR A 58 37.40 -5.42 -1.04
N ILE A 59 36.18 -5.15 -1.50
CA ILE A 59 35.92 -4.80 -2.91
C ILE A 59 36.12 -3.30 -3.02
N ALA A 60 37.34 -2.91 -3.38
CA ALA A 60 37.60 -1.65 -4.04
C ALA A 60 37.12 -1.73 -5.50
N ASP A 61 36.66 -0.58 -5.99
CA ASP A 61 36.42 -0.24 -7.40
C ASP A 61 35.24 -0.92 -8.12
N ARG A 62 34.09 -0.24 -8.09
CA ARG A 62 33.09 -0.31 -9.17
C ARG A 62 32.86 1.10 -9.75
N PRO A 63 33.21 1.33 -11.04
CA PRO A 63 33.00 2.62 -11.71
C PRO A 63 31.51 2.91 -12.00
N PRO A 64 31.13 4.19 -12.18
CA PRO A 64 29.73 4.62 -12.28
C PRO A 64 29.05 4.16 -13.57
N ALA A 65 27.78 3.75 -13.40
CA ALA A 65 26.90 3.26 -14.43
C ALA A 65 26.64 4.31 -15.52
N ALA A 66 26.78 3.87 -16.75
CA ALA A 66 26.43 4.60 -17.96
C ALA A 66 24.93 4.94 -17.98
N ALA A 67 24.65 6.19 -18.35
CA ALA A 67 23.35 6.70 -18.68
C ALA A 67 22.79 6.01 -19.94
N ILE A 68 21.57 5.49 -19.85
CA ILE A 68 20.74 5.20 -21.03
C ILE A 68 19.40 5.89 -20.79
N GLY A 69 19.23 7.03 -21.46
CA GLY A 69 17.98 7.77 -21.51
C GLY A 69 16.97 7.07 -22.41
N GLY A 70 15.77 6.82 -21.87
CA GLY A 70 14.59 6.47 -22.65
C GLY A 70 13.70 7.70 -22.77
N ALA A 71 13.49 8.19 -24.00
CA ALA A 71 12.52 9.24 -24.30
C ALA A 71 11.41 8.66 -25.20
N ASN A 72 10.27 8.42 -24.56
CA ASN A 72 8.91 8.76 -24.95
C ASN A 72 8.43 8.38 -26.37
N LEU A 73 7.78 7.22 -26.46
CA LEU A 73 6.68 7.00 -27.41
C LEU A 73 5.44 7.72 -26.90
N ALA A 74 4.96 8.68 -27.69
CA ALA A 74 3.69 9.34 -27.52
C ALA A 74 2.55 8.31 -27.63
N ILE A 75 1.70 8.24 -26.60
CA ILE A 75 0.39 7.61 -26.69
C ILE A 75 -0.61 8.78 -26.66
N GLU A 76 -1.22 9.02 -27.81
CA GLU A 76 -2.39 9.89 -27.97
C GLU A 76 -3.53 9.43 -27.05
N PRO A 77 -4.19 10.34 -26.31
CA PRO A 77 -5.40 10.02 -25.56
C PRO A 77 -6.54 9.72 -26.53
N LEU A 78 -6.98 8.46 -26.61
CA LEU A 78 -8.28 8.14 -27.22
C LEU A 78 -9.39 8.73 -26.33
N GLU A 79 -10.15 9.66 -26.90
CA GLU A 79 -11.43 10.10 -26.37
C GLU A 79 -12.41 8.90 -26.26
N PRO A 80 -13.09 8.70 -25.12
CA PRO A 80 -14.09 7.64 -24.98
C PRO A 80 -15.43 8.05 -25.62
N ASP A 81 -15.84 7.27 -26.62
CA ASP A 81 -17.11 7.32 -27.34
C ASP A 81 -18.33 7.13 -26.39
N PRO A 82 -19.37 7.98 -26.41
CA PRO A 82 -20.43 8.00 -25.39
C PRO A 82 -21.60 7.03 -25.64
N GLN A 83 -21.45 5.96 -26.41
CA GLN A 83 -22.57 5.07 -26.74
C GLN A 83 -22.25 3.57 -26.58
N SER A 84 -22.26 3.09 -25.34
CA SER A 84 -22.47 1.65 -25.06
C SER A 84 -23.78 1.45 -24.31
N PRO A 85 -24.71 0.61 -24.82
CA PRO A 85 -26.03 0.44 -24.25
C PRO A 85 -25.98 -0.41 -22.98
N PHE A 86 -26.71 0.04 -21.96
CA PHE A 86 -27.17 -0.70 -20.78
C PHE A 86 -26.21 -1.78 -20.26
N ASN A 87 -25.33 -1.40 -19.35
CA ASN A 87 -24.64 -2.34 -18.49
C ASN A 87 -25.56 -2.63 -17.28
N PRO A 88 -26.20 -3.81 -17.15
CA PRO A 88 -27.05 -4.16 -15.99
C PRO A 88 -26.26 -4.29 -14.67
N PHE A 89 -24.95 -4.00 -14.69
CA PHE A 89 -24.05 -3.95 -13.55
C PHE A 89 -23.69 -2.51 -13.12
N ALA A 90 -24.40 -1.47 -13.58
CA ALA A 90 -24.27 -0.11 -13.06
C ALA A 90 -24.88 0.05 -11.65
N GLY A 91 -24.51 -0.84 -10.73
CA GLY A 91 -25.04 -0.95 -9.38
C GLY A 91 -24.22 -1.82 -8.42
N VAL A 92 -22.99 -2.19 -8.79
CA VAL A 92 -22.03 -2.68 -7.79
C VAL A 92 -21.15 -1.49 -7.44
N SER A 93 -21.43 -0.86 -6.30
CA SER A 93 -20.48 0.00 -5.61
C SER A 93 -19.17 -0.78 -5.51
N GLY A 94 -18.20 -0.46 -6.36
CA GLY A 94 -16.91 -1.14 -6.38
C GLY A 94 -16.25 -1.09 -5.00
N PRO A 95 -15.49 -2.11 -4.61
CA PRO A 95 -14.78 -2.10 -3.34
C PRO A 95 -13.94 -0.83 -3.28
N ARG A 96 -14.12 -0.04 -2.21
CA ARG A 96 -13.34 1.18 -1.99
C ARG A 96 -11.86 0.79 -2.06
N LEU A 97 -11.18 1.32 -3.07
CA LEU A 97 -9.80 0.95 -3.39
C LEU A 97 -8.89 1.90 -2.62
N LEU A 98 -8.39 1.46 -1.46
CA LEU A 98 -7.50 2.28 -0.65
C LEU A 98 -6.07 2.12 -1.16
N SER A 99 -5.47 3.25 -1.55
CA SER A 99 -4.05 3.34 -1.86
C SER A 99 -3.26 3.42 -0.55
N ILE A 100 -2.63 2.30 -0.18
CA ILE A 100 -1.80 2.19 1.03
C ILE A 100 -0.34 2.31 0.59
N LEU A 101 0.42 3.19 1.25
CA LEU A 101 1.85 3.34 0.98
C LEU A 101 2.63 2.27 1.71
N CYS A 102 3.46 1.52 0.97
CA CYS A 102 4.49 0.69 1.56
C CYS A 102 5.53 1.57 2.31
N PRO A 103 6.22 1.10 3.36
CA PRO A 103 7.30 1.83 4.04
C PRO A 103 8.41 2.38 3.12
N ASN A 104 8.56 1.82 1.91
CA ASN A 104 9.50 2.28 0.88
C ASN A 104 8.88 3.32 -0.09
N GLY A 105 7.64 3.75 0.11
CA GLY A 105 6.96 4.77 -0.69
C GLY A 105 6.21 4.26 -1.93
N HIS A 106 6.02 2.95 -2.09
CA HIS A 106 5.30 2.41 -3.25
C HIS A 106 3.78 2.45 -3.04
N PRO A 107 3.00 2.98 -3.99
CA PRO A 107 1.55 2.95 -3.94
C PRO A 107 1.06 1.52 -4.21
N LEU A 108 0.32 0.93 -3.28
CA LEU A 108 -0.33 -0.36 -3.45
C LEU A 108 -1.84 -0.17 -3.41
N GLU A 109 -2.52 -0.62 -4.47
CA GLU A 109 -3.98 -0.62 -4.55
C GLU A 109 -4.50 -1.89 -3.90
N THR A 110 -5.00 -1.77 -2.67
CA THR A 110 -5.54 -2.90 -1.93
C THR A 110 -6.98 -2.61 -1.49
N PRO A 111 -7.91 -3.55 -1.70
CA PRO A 111 -9.31 -3.35 -1.33
C PRO A 111 -9.48 -3.30 0.21
N GLU A 112 -10.50 -2.57 0.68
CA GLU A 112 -10.77 -2.37 2.12
C GLU A 112 -10.81 -3.68 2.95
N GLU A 113 -11.18 -4.78 2.30
CA GLU A 113 -11.34 -6.10 2.91
C GLU A 113 -10.03 -6.84 3.23
N MET A 114 -8.87 -6.34 2.78
CA MET A 114 -7.55 -6.87 3.13
C MET A 114 -6.82 -6.06 4.21
N LEU A 115 -7.47 -5.04 4.78
CA LEU A 115 -6.89 -4.28 5.88
C LEU A 115 -6.74 -5.14 7.15
N ASN A 116 -5.62 -4.96 7.82
CA ASN A 116 -5.11 -5.67 9.00
C ASN A 116 -4.49 -7.05 8.74
N GLN A 117 -4.28 -7.42 7.46
CA GLN A 117 -3.50 -8.59 7.08
C GLN A 117 -2.04 -8.20 6.77
N GLU A 118 -1.11 -9.14 6.97
CA GLU A 118 0.27 -9.00 6.49
C GLU A 118 0.29 -9.19 4.97
N ALA A 119 0.75 -8.19 4.23
CA ALA A 119 0.92 -8.29 2.79
C ALA A 119 2.37 -7.98 2.38
N ILE A 120 2.76 -8.54 1.24
CA ILE A 120 4.08 -8.34 0.65
C ILE A 120 3.94 -7.32 -0.47
N CYS A 121 4.75 -6.27 -0.43
CA CYS A 121 4.84 -5.34 -1.56
C CYS A 121 5.55 -6.04 -2.74
N PRO A 122 4.96 -6.10 -3.95
CA PRO A 122 5.61 -6.70 -5.12
C PRO A 122 6.79 -5.88 -5.65
N HIS A 123 6.90 -4.60 -5.27
CA HIS A 123 7.97 -3.72 -5.74
C HIS A 123 9.25 -3.81 -4.91
N CYS A 124 9.14 -4.07 -3.60
CA CYS A 124 10.30 -4.09 -2.69
C CYS A 124 10.41 -5.38 -1.87
N GLY A 125 9.43 -6.28 -1.94
CA GLY A 125 9.43 -7.57 -1.24
C GLY A 125 9.28 -7.47 0.28
N THR A 126 9.08 -6.27 0.84
CA THR A 126 8.93 -6.10 2.28
C THR A 126 7.54 -6.55 2.73
N GLN A 127 7.50 -7.38 3.76
CA GLN A 127 6.29 -7.71 4.51
C GLN A 127 5.93 -6.56 5.45
N PHE A 128 4.70 -6.06 5.37
CA PHE A 128 4.18 -5.03 6.26
C PHE A 128 2.70 -5.30 6.53
N LEU A 129 2.23 -4.82 7.68
CA LEU A 129 0.85 -4.97 8.09
C LEU A 129 0.04 -3.87 7.40
N LEU A 130 -0.98 -4.24 6.62
CA LEU A 130 -1.89 -3.27 6.02
C LEU A 130 -2.67 -2.56 7.13
N ARG A 131 -2.20 -1.43 7.63
CA ARG A 131 -2.95 -0.62 8.60
C ARG A 131 -3.74 0.45 7.87
N GLU A 132 -4.95 0.68 8.32
CA GLU A 132 -5.83 1.76 7.84
C GLU A 132 -5.20 3.14 8.04
N VAL A 133 -4.30 3.25 9.02
CA VAL A 133 -3.50 4.44 9.33
C VAL A 133 -2.54 4.80 8.19
N ASP A 134 -2.09 3.82 7.39
CA ASP A 134 -1.14 4.00 6.28
C ASP A 134 -1.86 4.24 4.94
N SER A 135 -3.19 4.35 4.96
CA SER A 135 -3.95 4.77 3.78
C SER A 135 -3.73 6.26 3.50
N LEU A 136 -3.46 6.60 2.23
CA LEU A 136 -3.31 7.99 1.80
C LEU A 136 -4.54 8.85 2.13
N GLU A 137 -5.71 8.24 2.19
CA GLU A 137 -6.97 8.89 2.52
C GLU A 137 -7.05 9.28 4.01
N TYR A 138 -6.56 8.41 4.91
CA TYR A 138 -6.41 8.75 6.32
C TYR A 138 -5.39 9.87 6.51
N GLN A 139 -4.26 9.81 5.78
CA GLN A 139 -3.22 10.83 5.84
C GLN A 139 -3.73 12.21 5.35
N ARG A 140 -4.50 12.24 4.26
CA ARG A 140 -5.16 13.45 3.74
C ARG A 140 -6.13 14.04 4.76
N ARG A 141 -6.96 13.18 5.38
CA ARG A 141 -7.95 13.62 6.38
C ARG A 141 -7.32 14.08 7.69
N GLN A 142 -6.15 13.55 8.05
CA GLN A 142 -5.36 14.02 9.18
C GLN A 142 -4.78 15.43 8.94
N GLN A 143 -4.23 15.67 7.74
CA GLN A 143 -3.74 17.01 7.37
C GLN A 143 -4.84 18.07 7.45
N GLU A 144 -6.04 17.76 6.93
CA GLU A 144 -7.20 18.66 7.05
C GLU A 144 -7.57 18.97 8.51
N ARG A 145 -7.45 18.00 9.43
CA ARG A 145 -7.74 18.22 10.86
C ARG A 145 -6.71 19.12 11.53
N ILE A 146 -5.43 18.97 11.20
CA ILE A 146 -4.36 19.81 11.73
C ILE A 146 -4.59 21.27 11.33
N GLU A 147 -4.95 21.53 10.06
CA GLU A 147 -5.28 22.89 9.59
C GLU A 147 -6.48 23.51 10.32
N VAL A 148 -7.49 22.70 10.66
CA VAL A 148 -8.66 23.17 11.41
C VAL A 148 -8.30 23.49 12.87
N ASP A 149 -7.46 22.67 13.49
CA ASP A 149 -7.03 22.87 14.87
C ASP A 149 -6.11 24.10 15.00
N GLU A 150 -5.24 24.37 14.01
CA GLU A 150 -4.44 25.60 13.98
C GLU A 150 -5.30 26.86 14.00
N ARG A 151 -6.45 26.85 13.30
CA ARG A 151 -7.41 27.97 13.35
C ARG A 151 -8.05 28.14 14.73
N ARG A 152 -8.25 27.05 15.48
CA ARG A 152 -8.87 27.09 16.83
C ARG A 152 -7.87 27.48 17.92
N ILE A 153 -6.62 27.06 17.81
CA ILE A 153 -5.56 27.37 18.79
C ILE A 153 -5.28 28.88 18.83
N GLY A 154 -5.43 29.59 17.71
CA GLY A 154 -5.31 31.06 17.67
C GLY A 154 -6.32 31.79 18.57
N ASN A 155 -7.57 31.31 18.61
CA ASN A 155 -8.60 31.92 19.46
C ASN A 155 -8.31 31.70 20.95
N PHE A 156 -7.76 30.55 21.32
CA PHE A 156 -7.39 30.28 22.70
C PHE A 156 -6.29 31.25 23.17
N TRP A 157 -5.24 31.44 22.36
CA TRP A 157 -4.15 32.37 22.66
C TRP A 157 -4.64 33.82 22.82
N LEU A 158 -5.51 34.30 21.92
CA LEU A 158 -6.09 35.64 22.00
C LEU A 158 -7.00 35.82 23.23
N THR A 159 -7.76 34.78 23.58
CA THR A 159 -8.65 34.81 24.75
C THR A 159 -7.84 34.93 26.04
N TRP A 160 -6.76 34.17 26.20
CA TRP A 160 -5.88 34.29 27.36
C TRP A 160 -5.19 35.66 27.47
N ALA A 161 -4.75 36.22 26.35
CA ALA A 161 -4.16 37.57 26.32
C ALA A 161 -5.18 38.65 26.73
N ALA A 162 -6.42 38.57 26.24
CA ALA A 162 -7.49 39.49 26.61
C ALA A 162 -7.86 39.41 28.09
N VAL A 163 -7.93 38.18 28.65
CA VAL A 163 -8.20 37.96 30.09
C VAL A 163 -7.06 38.53 30.94
N ALA A 164 -5.81 38.32 30.55
CA ALA A 164 -4.65 38.87 31.27
C ALA A 164 -4.67 40.41 31.27
N LEU A 165 -4.97 41.05 30.13
CA LEU A 165 -5.14 42.50 30.04
C LEU A 165 -6.26 43.00 30.96
N GLY A 166 -7.42 42.34 30.94
CA GLY A 166 -8.56 42.67 31.78
C GLY A 166 -8.24 42.59 33.27
N LEU A 167 -7.50 41.56 33.69
CA LEU A 167 -7.04 41.40 35.07
C LEU A 167 -6.08 42.51 35.51
N VAL A 168 -5.15 42.92 34.65
CA VAL A 168 -4.21 44.01 34.95
C VAL A 168 -4.95 45.34 35.10
N VAL A 169 -5.86 45.67 34.17
CA VAL A 169 -6.64 46.91 34.23
C VAL A 169 -7.57 46.91 35.43
N PHE A 170 -8.25 45.80 35.71
CA PHE A 170 -9.13 45.65 36.86
C PHE A 170 -8.35 45.76 38.18
N GLY A 171 -7.18 45.13 38.27
CA GLY A 171 -6.29 45.22 39.42
C GLY A 171 -5.81 46.65 39.67
N LEU A 172 -5.37 47.37 38.63
CA LEU A 172 -5.00 48.78 38.74
C LEU A 172 -6.17 49.66 39.15
N GLY A 173 -7.37 49.44 38.59
CA GLY A 173 -8.58 50.16 38.96
C GLY A 173 -8.98 49.95 40.42
N LEU A 174 -8.94 48.70 40.90
CA LEU A 174 -9.17 48.38 42.31
C LEU A 174 -8.13 49.04 43.23
N LEU A 175 -6.86 49.02 42.84
CA LEU A 175 -5.77 49.62 43.63
C LEU A 175 -5.96 51.14 43.76
N VAL A 176 -6.30 51.81 42.65
CA VAL A 176 -6.62 53.25 42.65
C VAL A 176 -7.86 53.54 43.50
N LEU A 177 -8.90 52.73 43.40
CA LEU A 177 -10.13 52.90 44.18
C LEU A 177 -9.91 52.68 45.69
N LEU A 178 -9.08 51.71 46.07
CA LEU A 178 -8.68 51.47 47.46
C LEU A 178 -7.74 52.55 48.02
N SER A 179 -7.15 53.38 47.15
CA SER A 179 -6.21 54.45 47.54
C SER A 179 -6.86 55.82 47.75
N GLN A 180 -8.15 55.99 47.38
CA GLN A 180 -8.97 57.19 47.61
C GLN A 180 -9.73 57.07 48.94
#